data_AF-A0AAV4G3F4-F1
#
_entry.id   AF-A0AAV4G3F4-F1
#
_cell.length_a   1.000
_cell.length_b   1.000
_cell.length_c   1.000
_cell.angle_alpha   90.00
_cell.angle_beta   90.00
_cell.angle_gamma   90.00
#
_symmetry.space_group_name_H-M   'P 1'
#
loop_
_entity.id
_entity.type
_entity.pdbx_description
1 polymer ?
#
loop_
_entity_poly.entity_id
_entity_poly.type
_entity_poly.pdbx_seq_one_letter_code
_entity_poly.pdbx_strand_id
1 'polypeptide(L)'
;MSQGLQSASFVMAIELFPVHHRGRAGSVTQMFWGFGCLYLSAVAWLVEDWRIIQLAMLVPTAFSVIAFWYVGESLRWMLAKGKTRRASRAVRRMSTFNEVTNPISEDDHSVLAVYKVHCEKHHSSYLALVRTPQMCRRTISLSFLL
;
A
#
# COMPACT_ATOMS: atom_id res chain seq x y z
N MET A 1 -13.58 9.51 8.60
CA MET A 1 -13.41 9.20 7.16
C MET A 1 -11.94 9.19 6.72
N SER A 2 -11.07 10.06 7.23
CA SER A 2 -9.64 10.13 6.84
C SER A 2 -8.82 8.87 7.14
N GLN A 3 -9.08 8.16 8.23
CA GLN A 3 -8.33 6.95 8.61
C GLN A 3 -8.49 5.79 7.60
N GLY A 4 -9.67 5.67 6.97
CA GLY A 4 -9.91 4.64 5.96
C GLY A 4 -9.12 4.87 4.66
N LEU A 5 -8.87 6.14 4.32
CA LEU A 5 -8.03 6.49 3.18
C LEU A 5 -6.56 6.14 3.44
N GLN A 6 -6.08 6.38 4.66
CA GLN A 6 -4.71 6.04 5.05
C GLN A 6 -4.48 4.52 5.01
N SER A 7 -5.41 3.73 5.56
CA SER A 7 -5.28 2.27 5.54
C SER A 7 -5.34 1.72 4.12
N ALA A 8 -6.25 2.20 3.27
CA ALA A 8 -6.32 1.79 1.87
C ALA A 8 -5.05 2.15 1.09
N SER A 9 -4.50 3.35 1.30
CA SER A 9 -3.27 3.80 0.64
C SER A 9 -2.07 2.97 1.08
N PHE A 10 -1.96 2.68 2.38
CA PHE A 10 -0.92 1.80 2.91
C PHE A 10 -1.03 0.39 2.35
N VAL A 11 -2.24 -0.18 2.30
CA VAL A 11 -2.49 -1.51 1.70
C VAL A 11 -2.08 -1.52 0.23
N MET A 12 -2.43 -0.51 -0.56
CA MET A 12 -1.99 -0.42 -1.95
C MET A 12 -0.47 -0.36 -2.09
N ALA A 13 0.21 0.43 -1.25
CA ALA A 13 1.66 0.54 -1.28
C ALA A 13 2.33 -0.81 -0.96
N ILE A 14 1.93 -1.49 0.11
CA ILE A 14 2.54 -2.79 0.50
C ILE A 14 2.17 -3.95 -0.43
N GLU A 15 1.04 -3.84 -1.16
CA GLU A 15 0.64 -4.82 -2.17
C GLU A 15 1.53 -4.77 -3.41
N LEU A 16 2.10 -3.61 -3.70
CA LEU A 16 3.05 -3.41 -4.80
C LEU A 16 4.42 -4.03 -4.50
N PHE A 17 4.82 -4.06 -3.23
CA PHE A 17 6.11 -4.60 -2.82
C PHE A 17 6.05 -6.12 -2.54
N PRO A 18 7.07 -6.88 -2.98
CA PRO A 18 7.16 -8.30 -2.68
C PRO A 18 7.26 -8.54 -1.17
N VAL A 19 6.72 -9.68 -0.70
CA VAL A 19 6.56 -10.04 0.72
C VAL A 19 7.85 -9.83 1.54
N HIS A 20 8.99 -10.17 0.95
CA HIS A 20 10.31 -10.06 1.58
C HIS A 20 10.74 -8.61 1.88
N HIS A 21 10.20 -7.63 1.15
CA HIS A 21 10.52 -6.21 1.31
C HIS A 21 9.42 -5.43 2.04
N ARG A 22 8.31 -6.06 2.44
CA ARG A 22 7.19 -5.39 3.12
C ARG A 22 7.60 -4.71 4.43
N GLY A 23 8.49 -5.33 5.20
CA GLY A 23 9.04 -4.72 6.42
C GLY A 23 9.78 -3.41 6.12
N ARG A 24 10.66 -3.43 5.11
CA ARG A 24 11.39 -2.24 4.65
C ARG A 24 10.46 -1.18 4.07
N ALA A 25 9.46 -1.56 3.28
CA ALA A 25 8.46 -0.64 2.75
C ALA A 25 7.63 0.04 3.86
N GLY A 26 7.26 -0.72 4.90
CA GLY A 26 6.62 -0.18 6.09
C GLY A 26 7.50 0.83 6.84
N SER A 27 8.78 0.50 7.04
CA SER A 27 9.74 1.42 7.67
C SER A 27 9.95 2.70 6.87
N VAL A 28 10.04 2.62 5.54
CA VAL A 28 10.16 3.80 4.66
C VAL A 28 8.92 4.69 4.77
N THR A 29 7.72 4.10 4.82
CA THR A 29 6.48 4.85 5.01
C THR A 29 6.51 5.62 6.35
N GLN A 30 6.96 4.98 7.43
CA GLN A 30 7.07 5.63 8.74
C GLN A 30 8.16 6.70 8.78
N MET A 31 9.29 6.47 8.11
CA MET A 31 10.31 7.51 7.96
C MET A 31 9.75 8.72 7.23
N PHE A 32 8.99 8.51 6.15
CA PHE A 32 8.37 9.60 5.39
C PHE A 32 7.41 10.43 6.26
N TRP A 33 6.63 9.77 7.12
CA TRP A 33 5.80 10.44 8.12
C TRP A 33 6.63 11.30 9.08
N GLY A 34 7.70 10.73 9.64
CA GLY A 34 8.62 11.45 10.54
C GLY A 34 9.26 12.66 9.87
N PHE A 35 9.73 12.51 8.63
CA PHE A 35 10.28 13.62 7.84
C PHE A 35 9.24 14.69 7.54
N GLY A 36 7.98 14.31 7.28
CA GLY A 36 6.88 15.26 7.11
C GLY A 36 6.64 16.11 8.35
N CYS A 37 6.67 15.49 9.53
CA CYS A 37 6.56 16.22 10.81
C CYS A 37 7.75 17.17 11.01
N LEU A 38 8.98 16.71 10.81
CA LEU A 38 10.18 17.54 10.96
C LEU A 38 10.19 18.71 9.97
N TYR A 39 9.83 18.45 8.72
CA TYR A 39 9.68 19.47 7.69
C TYR A 39 8.65 20.52 8.11
N LEU A 40 7.49 20.08 8.58
CA LEU A 40 6.44 20.99 9.00
C LEU A 40 6.86 21.83 10.22
N SER A 41 7.51 21.22 11.21
CA SER A 41 8.05 21.94 12.36
C SER A 41 9.12 22.96 11.96
N ALA A 42 10.00 22.63 11.02
CA ALA A 42 11.01 23.56 10.52
C ALA A 42 10.36 24.75 9.78
N VAL A 43 9.37 24.49 8.92
CA VAL A 43 8.65 25.55 8.20
C VAL A 43 7.88 26.45 9.16
N ALA A 44 7.23 25.87 10.18
CA ALA A 44 6.52 26.63 11.21
C ALA A 44 7.46 27.49 12.07
N TRP A 45 8.72 27.08 12.25
CA TRP A 45 9.70 27.87 12.99
C TRP A 45 10.29 29.03 12.17
N LEU A 46 10.49 28.84 10.86
CA LEU A 46 11.04 29.89 9.99
C LEU A 46 10.01 30.97 9.59
N VAL A 47 8.72 30.64 9.54
CA VAL A 47 7.71 31.52 8.94
C VAL A 47 6.41 31.52 9.75
N GLU A 48 6.00 32.69 10.24
CA GLU A 48 4.72 32.91 10.93
C GLU A 48 3.54 33.09 9.96
N ASP A 49 3.80 33.44 8.70
CA ASP A 49 2.76 33.61 7.68
C ASP A 49 2.14 32.28 7.24
N TRP A 50 0.88 32.07 7.66
CA TRP A 50 0.10 30.86 7.37
C TRP A 50 -0.01 30.52 5.87
N ARG A 51 0.06 31.52 4.98
CA ARG A 51 0.01 31.32 3.52
C ARG A 51 1.25 30.59 3.00
N ILE A 52 2.41 30.91 3.54
CA ILE A 52 3.68 30.28 3.14
C ILE A 52 3.71 28.83 3.66
N ILE A 53 3.16 28.59 4.87
CA ILE A 53 2.98 27.24 5.40
C ILE A 53 2.08 26.40 4.47
N GLN A 54 0.97 26.95 3.98
CA GLN A 54 0.11 26.24 3.03
C GLN A 54 0.81 25.95 1.69
N LEU A 55 1.60 26.89 1.18
CA LEU A 55 2.35 26.69 -0.07
C LEU A 55 3.44 25.63 0.10
N ALA A 56 4.12 25.64 1.25
CA ALA A 56 5.10 24.62 1.62
C ALA A 56 4.47 23.23 1.76
N MET A 57 3.23 23.12 2.27
CA MET A 57 2.49 21.85 2.30
C MET A 57 2.07 21.36 0.91
N LEU A 58 1.78 22.26 -0.03
CA LEU A 58 1.37 21.90 -1.38
C LEU A 58 2.49 21.20 -2.16
N VAL A 59 3.76 21.55 -1.93
CA VAL A 59 4.92 20.97 -2.62
C VAL A 59 5.05 19.44 -2.42
N PRO A 60 5.17 18.91 -1.17
CA PRO A 60 5.25 17.48 -0.94
C PRO A 60 3.95 16.77 -1.32
N THR A 61 2.80 17.45 -1.22
CA THR A 61 1.51 16.89 -1.64
C THR A 61 1.45 16.69 -3.15
N ALA A 62 1.87 17.68 -3.95
CA ALA A 62 1.94 17.59 -5.40
C ALA A 62 2.93 16.49 -5.85
N PHE A 63 4.09 16.40 -5.20
CA PHE A 63 5.05 15.33 -5.47
C PHE A 63 4.45 13.95 -5.18
N SER A 64 3.72 13.81 -4.07
CA SER A 64 3.04 12.55 -3.71
C SER A 64 1.96 12.16 -4.70
N VAL A 65 1.20 13.11 -5.25
CA VAL A 65 0.20 12.85 -6.31
C VAL A 65 0.87 12.37 -7.59
N ILE A 66 2.00 12.98 -7.97
CA ILE A 66 2.78 12.53 -9.13
C ILE A 66 3.31 11.11 -8.90
N ALA A 67 3.86 10.83 -7.72
CA ALA A 67 4.33 9.49 -7.35
C ALA A 67 3.19 8.46 -7.36
N PHE A 68 1.98 8.83 -6.92
CA PHE A 68 0.80 7.99 -6.97
C PHE A 68 0.40 7.63 -8.41
N TRP A 69 0.57 8.53 -9.38
CA TRP A 69 0.34 8.24 -10.79
C TRP A 69 1.33 7.21 -11.37
N TYR A 70 2.55 7.14 -10.82
CA TYR A 70 3.53 6.11 -11.18
C TYR A 70 3.21 4.75 -10.56
N VAL A 71 2.57 4.73 -9.38
CA VAL A 71 2.08 3.51 -8.73
C VAL A 71 0.85 3.00 -9.49
N GLY A 72 1.03 1.95 -10.29
CA GLY A 72 -0.07 1.32 -11.02
C GLY A 72 -1.19 0.80 -10.10
N GLU A 73 -2.40 0.62 -10.65
CA GLU A 73 -3.55 0.08 -9.91
C GLU A 73 -3.21 -1.24 -9.20
N SER A 74 -3.86 -1.50 -8.05
CA SER A 74 -3.61 -2.72 -7.28
C SER A 74 -3.91 -3.98 -8.08
N LEU A 75 -3.00 -4.96 -8.00
CA LEU A 75 -3.06 -6.19 -8.78
C LEU A 75 -4.37 -6.96 -8.49
N ARG A 76 -4.76 -6.99 -7.21
CA ARG A 76 -5.98 -7.67 -6.73
C ARG A 76 -7.25 -7.04 -7.31
N TRP A 77 -7.34 -5.71 -7.35
CA TRP A 77 -8.50 -5.01 -7.92
C TRP A 77 -8.65 -5.30 -9.41
N MET A 78 -7.52 -5.32 -10.11
CA MET A 78 -7.49 -5.59 -11.54
C MET A 78 -7.88 -7.04 -11.87
N LEU A 79 -7.46 -8.00 -11.05
CA LEU A 79 -7.91 -9.40 -11.09
C LEU A 79 -9.40 -9.54 -10.76
N ALA A 80 -9.89 -8.85 -9.72
CA ALA A 80 -11.30 -8.87 -9.32
C ALA A 80 -12.23 -8.27 -10.39
N LYS A 81 -11.78 -7.27 -11.14
CA LYS A 81 -12.50 -6.72 -12.30
C LYS A 81 -12.34 -7.54 -13.59
N GLY A 82 -11.68 -8.70 -13.56
CA GLY A 82 -11.48 -9.56 -14.73
C GLY A 82 -10.49 -8.99 -15.77
N LYS A 83 -9.73 -7.94 -15.44
CA LYS A 83 -8.77 -7.29 -16.35
C LYS A 83 -7.40 -7.99 -16.33
N THR A 84 -7.37 -9.30 -16.58
CA THR A 84 -6.17 -10.16 -16.49
C THR A 84 -4.99 -9.68 -17.33
N ARG A 85 -5.26 -9.16 -18.53
CA ARG A 85 -4.22 -8.66 -19.46
C ARG A 85 -3.54 -7.37 -18.99
N ARG A 86 -4.22 -6.53 -18.19
CA ARG A 86 -3.56 -5.37 -17.56
C ARG A 86 -2.77 -5.80 -16.32
N ALA A 87 -3.22 -6.85 -15.62
CA ALA A 87 -2.51 -7.42 -14.49
C ALA A 87 -1.17 -8.04 -14.88
N SER A 88 -1.12 -8.85 -15.95
CA SER A 88 0.15 -9.40 -16.46
C SER A 88 1.14 -8.30 -16.82
N ARG A 89 0.68 -7.22 -17.48
CA ARG A 89 1.53 -6.07 -17.83
C ARG A 89 2.08 -5.33 -16.60
N ALA A 90 1.27 -5.17 -15.55
CA ALA A 90 1.71 -4.55 -14.30
C ALA A 90 2.76 -5.40 -13.57
N VAL A 91 2.55 -6.72 -13.48
CA VAL A 91 3.53 -7.66 -12.92
C VAL A 91 4.84 -7.63 -13.70
N ARG A 92 4.77 -7.61 -15.04
CA ARG A 92 5.97 -7.53 -15.89
C ARG A 92 6.78 -6.27 -15.59
N ARG A 93 6.14 -5.09 -15.54
CA ARG A 93 6.80 -3.82 -15.20
C ARG A 93 7.48 -3.87 -13.82
N MET A 94 6.84 -4.50 -12.85
CA MET A 94 7.42 -4.70 -11.51
C MET A 94 8.62 -5.67 -11.57
N SER A 95 8.53 -6.76 -12.32
CA SER A 95 9.62 -7.72 -12.48
C SER A 95 10.84 -7.11 -13.18
N THR A 96 10.61 -6.24 -14.18
CA THR A 96 11.68 -5.52 -14.89
C THR A 96 12.34 -4.46 -14.02
N PHE A 97 11.56 -3.78 -13.17
CA PHE A 97 12.10 -2.79 -12.22
C PHE A 97 12.91 -3.45 -11.09
N ASN A 98 12.52 -4.66 -10.72
CA ASN A 98 13.15 -5.40 -9.62
C ASN A 98 14.29 -6.33 -10.09
N GLU A 99 14.78 -6.15 -11.33
CA GLU A 99 15.89 -6.91 -11.97
C GLU A 99 15.82 -8.42 -11.70
N VAL A 100 14.61 -8.98 -11.68
CA VAL A 100 14.42 -10.39 -11.37
C VAL A 100 15.01 -11.19 -12.52
N THR A 101 15.98 -12.05 -12.22
CA THR A 101 16.77 -12.87 -13.17
C THR A 101 15.91 -13.71 -14.12
N ASN A 102 14.63 -13.90 -13.82
CA ASN A 102 13.67 -14.55 -14.70
C ASN A 102 12.43 -13.65 -14.90
N PRO A 103 12.37 -12.83 -15.97
CA PRO A 103 11.22 -11.97 -16.22
C PRO A 103 10.00 -12.84 -16.50
N ILE A 104 8.97 -12.66 -15.67
CA ILE A 104 7.69 -13.37 -15.78
C ILE A 104 7.08 -13.01 -17.15
N SER A 105 6.92 -13.99 -18.04
CA SER A 105 6.33 -13.81 -19.37
C SER A 105 4.85 -13.43 -19.28
N GLU A 106 4.30 -12.72 -20.28
CA GLU A 106 2.88 -12.29 -20.28
C GLU A 106 1.89 -13.45 -20.12
N ASP A 107 2.29 -14.65 -20.53
CA ASP A 107 1.50 -15.89 -20.47
C ASP A 107 1.72 -16.72 -19.19
N ASP A 108 2.58 -16.26 -18.28
CA ASP A 108 2.84 -16.97 -17.03
C ASP A 108 1.70 -16.73 -16.03
N HIS A 109 0.59 -17.40 -16.31
CA HIS A 109 -0.64 -17.37 -15.53
C HIS A 109 -0.49 -17.97 -14.14
N SER A 110 0.63 -18.63 -13.83
CA SER A 110 0.89 -19.25 -12.53
C SER A 110 0.84 -18.21 -11.40
N VAL A 111 1.46 -17.04 -11.59
CA VAL A 111 1.49 -15.95 -10.60
C VAL A 111 0.11 -15.32 -10.43
N LEU A 112 -0.62 -15.11 -11.54
CA LEU A 112 -1.97 -14.59 -11.52
C LEU A 112 -2.96 -15.59 -10.88
N ALA A 113 -2.76 -16.88 -11.09
CA ALA A 113 -3.55 -17.95 -10.49
C ALA A 113 -3.34 -18.02 -8.97
N VAL A 114 -2.09 -17.91 -8.50
CA VAL A 114 -1.78 -17.82 -7.05
C VAL A 114 -2.47 -16.60 -6.42
N TYR A 115 -2.41 -15.43 -7.08
CA TYR A 115 -3.11 -14.23 -6.62
C TYR A 115 -4.64 -14.39 -6.65
N LYS A 116 -5.21 -15.02 -7.68
CA LYS A 116 -6.65 -15.27 -7.81
C LYS A 116 -7.17 -16.21 -6.73
N VAL A 117 -6.49 -17.34 -6.49
CA VAL A 117 -6.80 -18.30 -5.42
C VAL A 117 -6.74 -17.62 -4.05
N HIS A 118 -5.75 -16.77 -3.81
CA HIS A 118 -5.65 -16.01 -2.56
C HIS A 118 -6.79 -14.99 -2.39
N CYS A 119 -7.29 -14.42 -3.48
CA CYS A 119 -8.42 -13.50 -3.47
C CYS A 119 -9.76 -14.21 -3.21
N GLU A 120 -10.00 -15.35 -3.86
CA GLU A 120 -11.22 -16.15 -3.67
C GLU A 120 -11.31 -16.75 -2.26
N LYS A 121 -10.18 -17.15 -1.67
CA LYS A 121 -10.13 -17.72 -0.31
C LYS A 121 -10.58 -16.72 0.78
N HIS A 122 -10.56 -15.42 0.49
CA HIS A 122 -10.83 -14.35 1.46
C HIS A 122 -12.27 -13.82 1.45
N HIS A 123 -13.22 -14.48 0.79
CA HIS A 123 -14.65 -14.18 0.90
C HIS A 123 -15.26 -14.63 2.25
N SER A 124 -14.52 -14.47 3.34
CA SER A 124 -15.00 -14.76 4.69
C SER A 124 -15.82 -13.59 5.20
N SER A 125 -17.11 -13.86 5.46
CA SER A 125 -18.03 -12.93 6.10
C SER A 125 -17.42 -12.38 7.40
N TYR A 126 -17.59 -11.09 7.69
CA TYR A 126 -17.04 -10.44 8.90
C TYR A 126 -17.39 -11.18 10.20
N LEU A 127 -18.53 -11.89 10.21
CA LEU A 127 -18.97 -12.75 11.31
C LEU A 127 -18.02 -13.94 11.57
N ALA A 128 -17.28 -14.40 10.58
CA ALA A 128 -16.28 -15.45 10.73
C ALA A 128 -15.09 -15.03 11.61
N LEU A 129 -14.78 -13.72 11.71
CA LEU A 129 -13.74 -13.24 12.62
C LEU A 129 -14.11 -13.48 14.09
N VAL A 130 -15.37 -13.24 14.46
CA VAL A 130 -15.86 -13.45 15.84
C VAL A 130 -16.12 -14.93 16.10
N ARG A 131 -16.50 -15.69 15.06
CA ARG A 131 -16.77 -17.13 15.13
C ARG A 131 -15.51 -17.97 15.35
N THR A 132 -14.32 -17.43 15.04
CA THR A 132 -13.05 -18.16 15.19
C THR A 132 -12.36 -17.75 16.50
N PRO A 133 -12.41 -18.57 17.56
CA PRO A 133 -12.01 -18.17 18.91
C PRO A 133 -10.52 -17.79 19.02
N GLN A 134 -9.66 -18.35 18.17
CA GLN A 134 -8.23 -18.01 18.15
C GLN A 134 -7.96 -16.59 17.64
N MET A 135 -8.73 -16.09 16.66
CA MET A 135 -8.58 -14.73 16.15
C MET A 135 -9.17 -13.73 17.14
N CYS A 136 -10.35 -14.02 17.70
CA CYS A 136 -10.98 -13.16 18.69
C CYS A 136 -10.08 -12.95 19.92
N ARG A 137 -9.41 -14.00 20.40
CA ARG A 137 -8.46 -13.90 21.52
C ARG A 137 -7.23 -13.05 21.18
N ARG A 138 -6.66 -13.18 19.98
CA ARG A 138 -5.54 -12.34 19.54
C ARG A 138 -5.95 -10.88 19.35
N THR A 139 -7.13 -10.64 18.77
CA THR A 139 -7.66 -9.28 18.63
C THR A 139 -7.88 -8.64 20.00
N ILE A 140 -8.53 -9.35 20.94
CA ILE A 140 -8.75 -8.85 22.31
C ILE A 140 -7.41 -8.57 23.00
N SER A 141 -6.44 -9.49 22.96
CA SER A 141 -5.12 -9.26 23.56
C SER A 141 -4.39 -8.06 22.95
N LEU A 142 -4.50 -7.84 21.64
CA LEU A 142 -3.93 -6.66 20.97
C LEU A 142 -4.66 -5.37 21.35
N SER A 143 -6.00 -5.40 21.53
CA SER A 143 -6.79 -4.25 21.99
C SER A 143 -6.48 -3.84 23.43
N PHE A 144 -6.01 -4.76 24.27
CA PHE A 144 -5.64 -4.49 25.67
C PHE A 144 -4.16 -4.07 25.83
N LEU A 145 -3.33 -4.26 24.80
CA LEU A 145 -1.90 -3.91 24.80
C LEU A 145 -1.58 -2.61 24.06
N LEU A 146 -2.53 -2.07 23.29
CA LEU A 146 -2.49 -0.78 22.57
C LEU A 146 -3.28 0.27 23.35
#